data_AF-A0A838Q6B4-F1
#
_entry.id   AF-A0A838Q6B4-F1
#
_cell.length_a   1.000
_cell.length_b   1.000
_cell.length_c   1.000
_cell.angle_alpha   90.00
_cell.angle_beta   90.00
_cell.angle_gamma   90.00
#
_symmetry.space_group_name_H-M   'P 1'
#
loop_
_entity.id
_entity.type
_entity.pdbx_description
1 polymer ?
#
loop_
_entity_poly.entity_id
_entity_poly.type
_entity_poly.pdbx_seq_one_letter_code
_entity_poly.pdbx_strand_id
1 'polypeptide(L)' 'MRLLVTGGCGFIGSNFIRYVLEHYKPTLVSNVDVLTYAGNL' A
#
# COMPACT_ATOMS: atom_id res chain seq x y z
N MET A 1 8.02 11.98 2.69
CA MET A 1 8.70 10.81 2.08
C MET A 1 7.90 10.31 0.86
N ARG A 2 8.55 9.73 -0.15
CA ARG A 2 7.87 9.08 -1.29
C ARG A 2 8.14 7.58 -1.23
N LEU A 3 7.09 6.76 -1.19
CA LEU A 3 7.17 5.31 -1.06
C LEU A 3 6.52 4.62 -2.26
N LEU A 4 7.25 3.70 -2.90
CA LEU A 4 6.70 2.76 -3.87
C LEU A 4 6.43 1.44 -3.14
N VAL A 5 5.18 0.98 -3.16
CA VAL A 5 4.77 -0.29 -2.56
C VAL A 5 4.34 -1.22 -3.66
N THR A 6 4.88 -2.43 -3.68
CA THR A 6 4.45 -3.50 -4.60
C THR A 6 3.58 -4.50 -3.85
N GLY A 7 2.48 -4.98 -4.44
CA GLY A 7 1.60 -5.93 -3.77
C GLY A 7 0.73 -5.30 -2.67
N GLY A 8 0.50 -3.98 -2.73
CA GLY A 8 -0.22 -3.21 -1.71
C GLY A 8 -1.72 -3.49 -1.63
N CYS A 9 -2.29 -4.23 -2.56
CA CYS A 9 -3.68 -4.70 -2.48
C CYS A 9 -3.82 -6.04 -1.73
N GLY A 10 -2.71 -6.68 -1.37
CA GLY A 10 -2.72 -7.88 -0.52
C GLY A 10 -3.05 -7.60 0.95
N PHE A 11 -3.18 -8.66 1.74
CA PHE A 11 -3.51 -8.57 3.17
C PHE A 11 -2.53 -7.68 3.97
N ILE A 12 -1.23 -7.97 3.84
CA ILE A 12 -0.19 -7.22 4.55
C ILE A 12 0.04 -5.87 3.90
N GLY A 13 0.13 -5.83 2.57
CA GLY A 13 0.40 -4.60 1.82
C GLY A 13 -0.64 -3.50 2.08
N SER A 14 -1.93 -3.87 2.12
CA SER A 14 -3.00 -2.89 2.36
C SER A 14 -2.97 -2.32 3.78
N ASN A 15 -2.70 -3.16 4.78
CA ASN A 15 -2.53 -2.71 6.17
C ASN A 15 -1.28 -1.84 6.34
N PHE A 16 -0.17 -2.21 5.70
CA PHE A 16 1.05 -1.42 5.71
C PHE A 16 0.83 -0.02 5.12
N ILE A 17 0.18 0.09 3.96
CA ILE A 17 -0.13 1.39 3.34
C ILE A 17 -0.99 2.26 4.28
N ARG A 18 -2.04 1.68 4.88
CA ARG A 18 -2.89 2.40 5.85
C ARG A 18 -2.09 2.92 7.04
N TYR A 19 -1.28 2.04 7.65
CA TYR A 19 -0.43 2.39 8.78
C TYR A 19 0.53 3.54 8.45
N VAL A 20 1.20 3.47 7.29
CA VAL A 20 2.16 4.49 6.86
C VAL A 20 1.48 5.85 6.64
N LEU A 21 0.34 5.87 5.97
CA LEU A 21 -0.41 7.11 5.69
C LEU A 21 -0.94 7.78 6.97
N GLU A 22 -1.25 6.99 8.00
CA GLU A 22 -1.72 7.48 9.28
C GLU A 22 -0.59 8.07 10.13
N HIS A 23 0.54 7.36 10.25
CA HIS A 23 1.57 7.65 11.24
C HIS A 23 2.73 8.50 10.71
N TYR A 24 2.97 8.51 9.40
CA TYR A 24 4.12 9.20 8.81
C TYR A 24 3.64 10.26 7.84
N LYS A 25 3.50 11.49 8.33
CA LYS A 25 3.16 12.66 7.51
C LYS A 25 4.31 13.67 7.47
N PRO A 26 4.60 14.30 6.31
CA PRO A 26 3.96 14.09 5.00
C PRO A 26 4.56 12.90 4.25
N THR A 27 3.71 11.97 3.78
CA THR A 27 4.13 10.83 2.93
C THR A 27 3.21 10.68 1.73
N LEU A 28 3.81 10.37 0.59
CA LEU A 28 3.13 10.02 -0.64
C LEU A 28 3.43 8.55 -0.96
N VAL A 29 2.39 7.76 -1.19
CA VAL A 29 2.50 6.33 -1.48
C VAL A 29 1.99 6.06 -2.90
N SER A 30 2.78 5.35 -3.69
CA SER A 30 2.37 4.80 -4.98
C SER A 30 2.34 3.27 -4.85
N ASN A 31 1.17 2.66 -5.05
CA ASN A 31 1.02 1.21 -5.02
C ASN A 31 1.04 0.63 -6.45
N VAL A 32 1.82 -0.42 -6.68
CA VAL A 32 1.83 -1.22 -7.91
C VAL A 32 1.44 -2.65 -7.57
N ASP A 33 0.32 -3.11 -8.09
CA ASP A 33 -0.19 -4.44 -7.82
C ASP A 33 -0.67 -5.11 -9.11
N VAL A 34 -0.44 -6.42 -9.23
CA VAL A 34 -0.83 -7.23 -10.39
C VAL A 34 -2.26 -7.78 -10.22
N LEU A 35 -2.83 -7.70 -9.02
CA LEU A 35 -4.21 -8.07 -8.68
C LEU A 35 -4.58 -9.53 -8.99
N THR A 36 -3.59 -10.42 -9.03
CA THR A 36 -3.79 -11.86 -9.31
C THR A 36 -4.18 -12.66 -8.08
N TYR A 37 -4.01 -12.13 -6.87
CA TYR A 37 -4.36 -12.80 -5.61
C TYR A 37 -5.32 -11.95 -4.78
N ALA A 38 -6.54 -12.47 -4.54
CA ALA A 38 -7.54 -11.99 -3.57
C ALA A 38 -7.80 -10.46 -3.52
N GLY A 39 -7.49 -9.74 -4.61
CA GLY A 39 -7.76 -8.31 -4.73
C GLY A 39 -9.23 -8.07 -5.04
N ASN A 40 -10.10 -8.08 -4.03
CA ASN A 40 -11.42 -7.46 -4.17
C ASN A 40 -11.23 -5.96 -3.93
N LEU A 41 -11.29 -5.17 -4.99
CA LEU A 41 -11.14 -3.72 -4.97
C LEU A 41 -12.43 -3.01 -4.55
#